data_AF-A0A520KCT8-F1
#
_entry.id   AF-A0A520KCT8-F1
#
_cell.length_a   1.000
_cell.length_b   1.000
_cell.length_c   1.000
_cell.angle_alpha   90.00
_cell.angle_beta   90.00
_cell.angle_gamma   90.00
#
_symmetry.space_group_name_H-M   'P 1'
#
loop_
_entity.id
_entity.type
_entity.pdbx_description
1 polymer ?
#
loop_
_entity_poly.entity_id
_entity_poly.type
_entity_poly.pdbx_seq_one_letter_code
_entity_poly.pdbx_strand_id
1 'polypeptide(L)'
;MQLSVILENIEKDDVETLYEVVNKKKSPQTGIASMEKIKTFYNLFKREYRQKHTDKTLHHSYVSLTREFERIAEMLDLHLRALYEDNESPYKNKANELVSHLHLHINCILDLAQTYDKKYPE
;
A
#
# COMPACT_ATOMS: atom_id res chain seq x y z
N MET A 1 9.89 -9.96 14.94
CA MET A 1 8.78 -9.73 13.98
C MET A 1 9.33 -9.79 12.57
N GLN A 2 8.79 -10.65 11.71
CA GLN A 2 9.19 -10.80 10.29
C GLN A 2 8.61 -9.66 9.45
N LEU A 3 9.33 -9.23 8.40
CA LEU A 3 8.90 -8.10 7.56
C LEU A 3 7.68 -8.47 6.71
N SER A 4 7.66 -9.70 6.19
CA SER A 4 6.54 -10.24 5.41
C SER A 4 5.24 -10.26 6.20
N VAL A 5 5.28 -10.71 7.45
CA VAL A 5 4.11 -10.74 8.35
C VAL A 5 3.44 -9.37 8.48
N ILE A 6 4.21 -8.27 8.52
CA ILE A 6 3.64 -6.91 8.62
C ILE A 6 2.80 -6.58 7.38
N LEU A 7 3.30 -6.94 6.20
CA LEU A 7 2.63 -6.68 4.93
C LEU A 7 1.47 -7.65 4.68
N GLU A 8 1.55 -8.89 5.18
CA GLU A 8 0.44 -9.86 5.16
C GLU A 8 -0.76 -9.39 6.02
N ASN A 9 -0.55 -8.49 6.98
CA ASN A 9 -1.65 -7.86 7.72
C ASN A 9 -2.39 -6.79 6.91
N ILE A 10 -1.89 -6.43 5.72
CA ILE A 10 -2.72 -5.75 4.72
C ILE A 10 -3.65 -6.81 4.15
N GLU A 11 -4.92 -6.77 4.55
CA GLU A 11 -5.88 -7.76 4.10
C GLU A 11 -6.20 -7.56 2.62
N LYS A 12 -6.39 -8.68 1.90
CA LYS A 12 -6.87 -8.66 0.52
C LYS A 12 -8.18 -7.88 0.39
N ASP A 13 -9.02 -7.96 1.42
CA ASP A 13 -10.31 -7.27 1.54
C ASP A 13 -10.17 -5.75 1.60
N ASP A 14 -9.04 -5.22 2.11
CA ASP A 14 -8.80 -3.78 2.13
C ASP A 14 -8.60 -3.24 0.70
N VAL A 15 -7.83 -3.95 -0.12
CA VAL A 15 -7.63 -3.60 -1.54
C VAL A 15 -8.91 -3.81 -2.34
N GLU A 16 -9.67 -4.87 -2.08
CA GLU A 16 -10.97 -5.10 -2.70
C GLU A 16 -11.97 -3.99 -2.34
N THR A 17 -11.98 -3.55 -1.08
CA THR A 17 -12.80 -2.42 -0.63
C THR A 17 -12.45 -1.14 -1.40
N LEU A 18 -11.17 -0.88 -1.69
CA LEU A 18 -10.78 0.25 -2.55
C LEU A 18 -11.36 0.14 -3.96
N TYR A 19 -11.34 -1.05 -4.58
CA TYR A 19 -11.98 -1.26 -5.89
C TYR A 19 -13.49 -1.01 -5.83
N GLU A 20 -14.16 -1.50 -4.80
CA GLU A 20 -15.61 -1.32 -4.66
C GLU A 20 -15.99 0.14 -4.45
N VAL A 21 -15.20 0.91 -3.69
CA VAL A 21 -15.44 2.35 -3.49
C VAL A 21 -15.19 3.13 -4.77
N VAL A 22 -14.10 2.88 -5.50
CA VAL A 22 -13.82 3.54 -6.78
C VAL A 22 -14.92 3.26 -7.81
N ASN A 23 -15.50 2.07 -7.78
CA ASN A 23 -16.64 1.69 -8.64
C ASN A 23 -18.01 2.02 -8.04
N LYS A 24 -18.06 2.86 -6.99
CA LYS A 24 -19.28 3.36 -6.33
C LYS A 24 -20.21 2.26 -5.80
N LYS A 25 -19.66 1.10 -5.45
CA LYS A 25 -20.37 -0.04 -4.83
C LYS A 25 -20.35 0.01 -3.30
N LYS A 26 -19.37 0.71 -2.71
CA LYS A 26 -19.22 0.92 -1.27
C LYS A 26 -19.04 2.41 -0.94
N SER A 27 -19.23 2.78 0.33
CA SER A 27 -19.13 4.17 0.77
C SER A 27 -17.68 4.67 0.80
N PRO A 28 -17.42 5.95 0.47
CA PRO A 28 -16.10 6.54 0.57
C PRO A 28 -15.47 6.40 1.96
N GLN A 29 -16.25 6.47 3.05
CA GLN A 29 -15.75 6.27 4.41
C GLN A 29 -15.04 4.91 4.58
N THR A 30 -15.61 3.84 4.03
CA THR A 30 -15.00 2.50 4.13
C THR A 30 -13.68 2.42 3.37
N GLY A 31 -13.59 3.07 2.21
CA GLY A 31 -12.35 3.15 1.44
C GLY A 31 -11.26 3.94 2.15
N ILE A 32 -11.62 5.07 2.79
CA ILE A 32 -10.67 5.87 3.59
C ILE A 32 -10.10 5.03 4.74
N ALA A 33 -10.95 4.31 5.48
CA ALA A 33 -10.51 3.45 6.57
C ALA A 33 -9.55 2.34 6.11
N SER A 34 -9.87 1.65 4.99
CA SER A 34 -8.96 0.65 4.40
C SER A 34 -7.65 1.28 3.93
N MET A 35 -7.68 2.47 3.33
CA MET A 35 -6.48 3.19 2.91
C MET A 35 -5.59 3.57 4.10
N GLU A 36 -6.18 4.03 5.21
CA GLU A 36 -5.45 4.33 6.45
C GLU A 36 -4.78 3.09 7.04
N LYS A 37 -5.46 1.94 7.02
CA LYS A 37 -4.90 0.65 7.45
C LYS A 37 -3.72 0.24 6.57
N ILE A 38 -3.87 0.31 5.25
CA ILE A 38 -2.79 0.05 4.28
C ILE A 38 -1.58 0.96 4.55
N LYS A 39 -1.79 2.28 4.69
CA LYS A 39 -0.72 3.25 5.01
C LYS A 39 -0.05 2.93 6.35
N THR A 40 -0.82 2.48 7.35
CA THR A 40 -0.31 2.14 8.69
C THR A 40 0.63 0.94 8.65
N PHE A 41 0.19 -0.19 8.08
CA PHE A 41 1.03 -1.38 7.97
C PHE A 41 2.27 -1.13 7.12
N TYR A 42 2.12 -0.38 6.04
CA TYR A 42 3.25 0.00 5.21
C TYR A 42 4.27 0.87 5.96
N ASN A 43 3.83 1.85 6.76
CA ASN A 43 4.73 2.66 7.57
C ASN A 43 5.42 1.84 8.67
N LEU A 44 4.70 0.88 9.27
CA LEU A 44 5.28 -0.08 10.21
C LEU A 44 6.38 -0.90 9.52
N PHE A 45 6.10 -1.45 8.34
CA PHE A 45 7.08 -2.18 7.53
C PHE A 45 8.33 -1.33 7.25
N LYS A 46 8.16 -0.07 6.81
CA LYS A 46 9.26 0.86 6.54
C LYS A 46 10.13 1.10 7.77
N ARG A 47 9.52 1.21 8.95
CA ARG A 47 10.23 1.41 10.22
C ARG A 47 11.06 0.18 10.58
N GLU A 48 10.46 -1.00 10.54
CA GLU A 48 11.14 -2.26 10.88
C GLU A 48 12.26 -2.57 9.89
N TYR A 49 12.03 -2.35 8.59
CA TYR A 49 13.05 -2.48 7.55
C TYR A 49 14.28 -1.60 7.84
N ARG A 50 14.07 -0.32 8.20
CA ARG A 50 15.17 0.61 8.52
C ARG A 50 15.97 0.20 9.76
N GLN A 51 15.31 -0.36 10.78
CA GLN A 51 15.99 -0.78 12.01
C GLN A 51 16.87 -2.01 11.79
N LYS A 52 16.41 -2.94 10.94
CA LYS A 52 17.10 -4.20 10.71
C LYS A 52 18.22 -4.11 9.67
N HIS A 53 18.25 -3.09 8.81
CA HIS A 53 19.16 -3.08 7.65
C HIS A 53 20.06 -1.85 7.59
N THR A 54 21.28 -2.02 8.07
CA THR A 54 22.49 -1.29 7.64
C THR A 54 23.09 -1.87 6.36
N ASP A 55 22.61 -3.03 5.88
CA ASP A 55 23.15 -3.80 4.77
C ASP A 55 22.46 -3.44 3.43
N LYS A 56 23.27 -3.08 2.41
CA LYS A 56 22.85 -2.26 1.25
C LYS A 56 22.27 -3.06 0.08
N THR A 57 22.35 -4.38 0.10
CA THR A 57 22.22 -5.20 -1.12
C THR A 57 20.82 -5.19 -1.77
N LEU A 58 19.75 -4.96 -1.00
CA LEU A 58 18.38 -4.85 -1.52
C LEU A 58 17.82 -3.42 -1.46
N HIS A 59 18.63 -2.46 -0.99
CA HIS A 59 18.19 -1.11 -0.67
C HIS A 59 17.61 -0.35 -1.87
N HIS A 60 18.21 -0.51 -3.05
CA HIS A 60 17.75 0.21 -4.25
C HIS A 60 16.35 -0.24 -4.71
N SER A 61 16.11 -1.56 -4.82
CA SER A 61 14.81 -2.11 -5.23
C SER A 61 13.72 -1.73 -4.24
N TYR A 62 14.01 -1.80 -2.94
CA TYR A 62 13.08 -1.33 -1.90
C TYR A 62 12.80 0.16 -2.01
N VAL A 63 13.82 1.02 -2.13
CA VAL A 63 13.63 2.48 -2.24
C VAL A 63 12.79 2.86 -3.47
N SER A 64 12.99 2.19 -4.60
CA SER A 64 12.20 2.47 -5.81
C SER A 64 10.74 2.06 -5.66
N LEU A 65 10.47 0.85 -5.17
CA LEU A 65 9.11 0.34 -4.99
C LEU A 65 8.33 1.09 -3.90
N THR A 66 9.02 1.51 -2.84
CA THR A 66 8.43 2.26 -1.74
C THR A 66 7.98 3.66 -2.15
N ARG A 67 8.74 4.34 -3.01
CA ARG A 67 8.34 5.67 -3.53
C ARG A 67 7.10 5.61 -4.41
N GLU A 68 7.03 4.64 -5.32
CA GLU A 68 5.86 4.55 -6.21
C GLU A 68 4.62 4.11 -5.44
N PHE A 69 4.75 3.19 -4.48
CA PHE A 69 3.67 2.85 -3.54
C PHE A 69 3.16 4.10 -2.80
N GLU A 70 4.06 4.89 -2.18
CA GLU A 70 3.68 6.10 -1.44
C GLU A 70 2.96 7.10 -2.34
N ARG A 71 3.42 7.26 -3.59
CA ARG A 71 2.78 8.12 -4.58
C ARG A 71 1.35 7.67 -4.92
N ILE A 72 1.17 6.38 -5.22
CA ILE A 72 -0.14 5.81 -5.56
C ILE A 72 -1.09 5.89 -4.37
N ALA A 73 -0.61 5.53 -3.17
CA ALA A 73 -1.37 5.60 -1.93
C ALA A 73 -1.86 7.02 -1.64
N GLU A 74 -1.05 8.04 -1.93
CA GLU A 74 -1.46 9.44 -1.77
C GLU A 74 -2.48 9.88 -2.81
N MET A 75 -2.29 9.50 -4.08
CA MET A 75 -3.27 9.80 -5.13
C MET A 75 -4.63 9.14 -4.86
N LEU A 76 -4.64 7.91 -4.35
CA LEU A 76 -5.86 7.22 -3.95
C LEU A 76 -6.52 7.86 -2.73
N ASP A 77 -5.77 8.23 -1.69
CA ASP A 77 -6.31 8.91 -0.52
C ASP A 77 -6.97 10.25 -0.90
N LEU A 78 -6.31 11.04 -1.74
CA LEU A 78 -6.89 12.28 -2.30
C LEU A 78 -8.17 12.00 -3.10
N HIS A 79 -8.21 10.92 -3.87
CA HIS A 79 -9.41 10.52 -4.60
C HIS A 79 -10.56 10.13 -3.67
N LEU A 80 -10.30 9.32 -2.66
CA LEU A 80 -11.30 8.85 -1.69
C LEU A 80 -11.87 10.01 -0.86
N ARG A 81 -11.02 10.96 -0.46
CA ARG A 81 -11.46 12.18 0.26
C ARG A 81 -12.32 13.07 -0.62
N ALA A 82 -11.93 13.27 -1.88
CA ALA A 82 -12.77 14.00 -2.83
C ALA A 82 -14.15 13.31 -3.03
N LEU A 83 -14.19 11.98 -3.12
CA LEU A 83 -15.47 11.24 -3.16
C LEU A 83 -16.30 11.42 -1.88
N TYR A 84 -15.67 11.43 -0.71
CA TYR A 84 -16.35 11.63 0.58
C TYR A 84 -16.96 13.03 0.70
N GLU A 85 -16.28 14.05 0.18
CA GLU A 85 -16.72 15.44 0.18
C GLU A 85 -17.66 15.79 -0.99
N ASP A 86 -18.08 14.81 -1.78
CA ASP A 86 -18.85 15.00 -3.03
C ASP A 86 -18.17 15.97 -4.03
N ASN A 87 -16.84 16.03 -4.01
CA ASN A 87 -15.99 16.88 -4.84
C ASN A 87 -15.47 16.16 -6.09
N GLU A 88 -15.08 16.93 -7.11
CA GLU A 88 -14.41 16.36 -8.29
C GLU A 88 -12.96 15.99 -7.98
N SER A 89 -12.62 14.71 -8.17
CA SER A 89 -11.24 14.26 -8.04
C SER A 89 -10.46 14.40 -9.35
N PRO A 90 -9.21 14.92 -9.31
CA PRO A 90 -8.32 14.95 -10.47
C PRO A 90 -7.90 13.54 -10.94
N TYR A 91 -8.09 12.52 -10.09
CA TYR A 91 -7.69 11.14 -10.37
C TYR A 91 -8.85 10.24 -10.79
N LYS A 92 -10.07 10.77 -10.96
CA LYS A 92 -11.28 9.98 -11.25
C LYS A 92 -11.12 9.01 -12.44
N ASN A 93 -10.43 9.44 -13.49
CA ASN A 93 -10.24 8.64 -14.71
C ASN A 93 -9.14 7.57 -14.58
N LYS A 94 -8.35 7.62 -13.51
CA LYS A 94 -7.23 6.70 -13.24
C LYS A 94 -7.44 5.91 -11.96
N ALA A 95 -8.52 6.14 -11.22
CA ALA A 95 -8.70 5.56 -9.89
C ALA A 95 -8.63 4.02 -9.90
N ASN A 96 -9.27 3.35 -10.86
CA ASN A 96 -9.19 1.89 -10.98
C ASN A 96 -7.75 1.41 -11.28
N GLU A 97 -7.05 2.09 -12.19
CA GLU A 97 -5.64 1.80 -12.51
C GLU A 97 -4.74 1.99 -11.28
N LEU A 98 -4.97 3.05 -10.51
CA LEU A 98 -4.24 3.33 -9.27
C LEU A 98 -4.45 2.22 -8.23
N VAL A 99 -5.66 1.71 -8.04
CA VAL A 99 -5.90 0.57 -7.13
C VAL A 99 -5.19 -0.69 -7.64
N SER A 100 -5.20 -0.95 -8.95
CA SER A 100 -4.44 -2.07 -9.55
C SER A 100 -2.94 -1.95 -9.32
N HIS A 101 -2.37 -0.75 -9.52
CA HIS A 101 -0.95 -0.52 -9.27
C HIS A 101 -0.62 -0.63 -7.77
N LEU A 102 -1.47 -0.12 -6.88
CA LEU A 102 -1.29 -0.28 -5.44
C LEU A 102 -1.18 -1.77 -5.07
N HIS A 103 -2.09 -2.59 -5.58
CA HIS A 103 -2.10 -4.03 -5.34
C HIS A 103 -0.82 -4.70 -5.84
N LEU A 104 -0.39 -4.38 -7.07
CA LEU A 104 0.86 -4.89 -7.64
C LEU A 104 2.06 -4.54 -6.74
N HIS A 105 2.16 -3.28 -6.31
CA HIS A 105 3.27 -2.83 -5.48
C HIS A 105 3.27 -3.49 -4.10
N ILE A 106 2.12 -3.69 -3.46
CA ILE A 106 2.01 -4.45 -2.21
C ILE A 106 2.61 -5.85 -2.38
N ASN A 107 2.21 -6.56 -3.44
CA ASN A 107 2.71 -7.91 -3.72
C ASN A 107 4.22 -7.92 -4.00
N CYS A 108 4.74 -6.98 -4.80
CA CYS A 108 6.18 -6.90 -5.04
C CYS A 108 6.99 -6.64 -3.77
N ILE A 109 6.49 -5.78 -2.87
CA ILE A 109 7.18 -5.49 -1.60
C ILE A 109 7.08 -6.71 -0.66
N LEU A 110 5.95 -7.41 -0.65
CA LEU A 110 5.78 -8.65 0.10
C LEU A 110 6.76 -9.74 -0.37
N ASP A 111 6.88 -9.96 -1.68
CA ASP A 111 7.82 -10.94 -2.25
C ASP A 111 9.28 -10.62 -1.86
N LEU A 112 9.66 -9.34 -1.89
CA LEU A 112 10.97 -8.90 -1.43
C LEU A 112 11.13 -9.14 0.08
N ALA A 113 10.11 -8.88 0.88
CA ALA A 113 10.13 -9.07 2.32
C ALA A 113 10.28 -10.56 2.68
N GLN A 114 9.55 -11.45 2.00
CA GLN A 114 9.67 -12.89 2.16
C GLN A 114 11.05 -13.41 1.71
N THR A 115 11.59 -12.89 0.62
CA THR A 115 12.96 -13.21 0.16
C THR A 115 13.98 -12.80 1.22
N TYR A 116 13.78 -11.63 1.84
CA TYR A 116 14.62 -11.16 2.92
C TYR A 116 14.51 -12.05 4.17
N ASP A 117 13.29 -12.30 4.66
CA ASP A 117 13.04 -13.11 5.86
C ASP A 117 13.61 -14.54 5.71
N LYS A 118 13.60 -15.11 4.50
CA LYS A 118 14.26 -16.39 4.19
C LYS A 118 15.78 -16.33 4.27
N LYS A 119 16.38 -15.22 3.81
CA LYS A 119 17.84 -15.02 3.81
C LYS A 119 18.38 -14.71 5.21
N TYR A 120 17.58 -14.05 6.05
CA TYR A 120 17.93 -13.66 7.42
C TYR A 120 16.85 -14.15 8.40
N PRO A 121 16.80 -15.47 8.68
CA PRO A 121 15.85 -16.05 9.61
C PRO A 121 16.28 -15.73 11.05
N GLU A 122 15.85 -14.57 11.56
CA GLU A 122 15.90 -14.20 12.99
C GLU A 122 14.55 -14.35 13.66
#